data_AF-X6FV61-F1
#
_entry.id   AF-X6FV61-F1
#
_cell.length_a   1.000
_cell.length_b   1.000
_cell.length_c   1.000
_cell.angle_alpha   90.00
_cell.angle_beta   90.00
_cell.angle_gamma   90.00
#
_symmetry.space_group_name_H-M   'P 1'
#
loop_
_entity.id
_entity.type
_entity.pdbx_description
1 polymer ?
#
loop_
_entity_poly.entity_id
_entity_poly.type
_entity_poly.pdbx_seq_one_letter_code
_entity_poly.pdbx_strand_id
1 'polypeptide(L)'
;MRVIFRCDPMLIEHLPRPILARGALPDWLRAMPATAYSAIHGRDIRTLKQCPPVIDAMTYGFMILLPCDVVVDKGTFSWDWQIPDPVTENHPRAPLSFHTPGQLAGSPFATPGQAAIKFNSFWTIQIETAGRSSRRIRSIARIFPSGW
;
A
#
# COMPACT_ATOMS: atom_id res chain seq x y z
N MET A 1 23.22 2.48 4.64
CA MET A 1 22.08 1.58 4.93
C MET A 1 21.70 0.90 3.63
N ARG A 2 21.62 -0.44 3.61
CA ARG A 2 21.23 -1.20 2.41
C ARG A 2 19.83 -1.76 2.62
N VAL A 3 18.92 -1.50 1.68
CA VAL A 3 17.56 -2.03 1.68
C VAL A 3 17.46 -3.10 0.60
N ILE A 4 16.96 -4.28 0.96
CA ILE A 4 16.87 -5.42 0.06
C ILE A 4 15.43 -5.95 0.08
N PHE A 5 14.84 -6.06 -1.10
CA PHE A 5 13.53 -6.66 -1.30
C PHE A 5 13.69 -8.12 -1.69
N ARG A 6 12.96 -9.00 -1.02
CA ARG A 6 12.92 -10.44 -1.28
C ARG A 6 11.48 -10.89 -1.47
N CYS A 7 11.26 -11.87 -2.32
CA CYS A 7 9.98 -12.57 -2.46
C CYS A 7 10.27 -14.07 -2.67
N ASP A 8 9.22 -14.87 -2.79
CA ASP A 8 9.36 -16.25 -3.25
C ASP A 8 10.01 -16.27 -4.65
N PRO A 9 11.03 -17.11 -4.89
CA PRO A 9 11.72 -17.15 -6.17
C PRO A 9 10.82 -17.54 -7.34
N MET A 10 9.73 -18.29 -7.11
CA MET A 10 8.77 -18.61 -8.18
C MET A 10 7.92 -17.40 -8.60
N LEU A 11 7.86 -16.35 -7.78
CA LEU A 11 7.02 -15.18 -8.04
C LEU A 11 7.81 -13.96 -8.53
N ILE A 12 9.14 -14.02 -8.56
CA ILE A 12 10.00 -12.85 -8.80
C ILE A 12 9.76 -12.17 -10.15
N GLU A 13 9.48 -12.95 -11.20
CA GLU A 13 9.19 -12.45 -12.56
C GLU A 13 7.70 -12.11 -12.76
N HIS A 14 6.84 -12.46 -11.82
CA HIS A 14 5.39 -12.21 -11.86
C HIS A 14 4.97 -11.00 -11.02
N LEU A 15 5.84 -10.55 -10.10
CA LEU A 15 5.55 -9.45 -9.19
C LEU A 15 6.10 -8.13 -9.72
N PRO A 16 5.31 -7.04 -9.68
CA PRO A 16 5.87 -5.72 -9.88
C PRO A 16 6.93 -5.44 -8.81
N ARG A 17 8.11 -5.00 -9.26
CA ARG A 17 9.21 -4.64 -8.36
C ARG A 17 8.81 -3.44 -7.50
N PRO A 18 9.19 -3.41 -6.21
CA PRO A 18 9.03 -2.22 -5.38
C PRO A 18 9.73 -1.02 -6.01
N ILE A 19 9.06 0.14 -5.98
CA ILE A 19 9.57 1.40 -6.54
C ILE A 19 9.71 2.46 -5.44
N LEU A 20 10.52 3.49 -5.69
CA LEU A 20 10.59 4.65 -4.81
C LEU A 20 9.25 5.40 -4.82
N ALA A 21 8.76 5.79 -3.64
CA ALA A 21 7.44 6.41 -3.51
C ALA A 21 7.32 7.73 -4.28
N ARG A 22 8.40 8.52 -4.37
CA ARG A 22 8.48 9.72 -5.21
C ARG A 22 8.08 9.47 -6.67
N GLY A 23 8.41 8.30 -7.24
CA GLY A 23 8.05 7.95 -8.63
C GLY A 23 6.57 7.57 -8.80
N ALA A 24 5.87 7.30 -7.70
CA ALA A 24 4.53 6.74 -7.66
C ALA A 24 3.48 7.73 -7.12
N LEU A 25 3.78 9.04 -7.14
CA LEU A 25 2.79 10.05 -6.77
C LEU A 25 1.49 9.86 -7.58
N PRO A 26 0.30 10.14 -7.02
CA PRO A 26 -0.92 10.08 -7.82
C PRO A 26 -0.98 11.20 -8.86
N ASP A 27 -1.53 10.91 -10.04
CA ASP A 27 -1.65 11.90 -11.13
C ASP A 27 -2.49 13.10 -10.74
N TRP A 28 -3.56 12.91 -9.98
CA TRP A 28 -4.39 14.02 -9.51
C TRP A 28 -3.59 15.01 -8.66
N LEU A 29 -2.65 14.53 -7.83
CA LEU A 29 -1.82 15.40 -6.99
C LEU A 29 -0.74 16.08 -7.82
N ARG A 30 -0.17 15.36 -8.80
CA ARG A 30 0.76 15.95 -9.79
C ARG A 30 0.08 17.06 -10.58
N ALA A 31 -1.16 16.88 -11.01
CA ALA A 31 -1.93 17.84 -11.80
C ALA A 31 -2.56 18.97 -10.97
N MET A 32 -2.73 18.77 -9.65
CA MET A 32 -3.37 19.76 -8.77
C MET A 32 -2.69 21.15 -8.86
N PRO A 33 -3.44 22.27 -8.88
CA PRO A 33 -2.86 23.61 -8.79
C PRO A 33 -2.10 23.81 -7.47
N ALA A 34 -1.02 24.59 -7.50
CA ALA A 34 -0.25 24.91 -6.30
C ALA A 34 -1.00 25.88 -5.37
N THR A 35 -1.86 26.72 -5.94
CA THR A 35 -2.69 27.70 -5.23
C THR A 35 -4.14 27.62 -5.68
N ALA A 36 -5.05 28.06 -4.82
CA ALA A 36 -6.47 28.21 -5.12
C ALA A 36 -7.06 29.37 -4.32
N TYR A 37 -8.04 30.08 -4.90
CA TYR A 37 -8.72 31.18 -4.22
C TYR A 37 -9.53 30.67 -3.03
N SER A 38 -9.42 31.37 -1.89
CA SER A 38 -10.22 31.10 -0.70
C SER A 38 -11.07 32.31 -0.35
N ALA A 39 -12.40 32.17 -0.48
CA ALA A 39 -13.35 33.22 -0.10
C ALA A 39 -13.24 33.60 1.40
N ILE A 40 -12.91 32.62 2.25
CA ILE A 40 -12.70 32.83 3.70
C ILE A 40 -11.52 33.76 3.96
N HIS A 41 -10.45 33.67 3.15
CA HIS A 41 -9.25 34.46 3.32
C HIS A 41 -9.17 35.67 2.38
N GLY A 42 -10.13 35.82 1.46
CA GLY A 42 -10.16 36.88 0.45
C GLY A 42 -8.97 36.87 -0.52
N ARG A 43 -8.22 35.76 -0.62
CA ARG A 43 -6.99 35.65 -1.41
C ARG A 43 -6.71 34.22 -1.85
N ASP A 44 -5.75 34.07 -2.76
CA ASP A 44 -5.17 32.77 -3.08
C ASP A 44 -4.39 32.21 -1.90
N ILE A 45 -4.65 30.94 -1.61
CA ILE A 45 -3.96 30.16 -0.59
C ILE A 45 -3.26 28.97 -1.23
N ARG A 46 -2.28 28.43 -0.51
CA ARG A 46 -1.60 27.19 -0.90
C ARG A 46 -2.55 26.00 -0.80
N THR A 47 -2.50 25.12 -1.78
CA THR A 47 -3.31 23.89 -1.76
C THR A 47 -2.59 22.75 -1.03
N LEU A 48 -3.28 21.61 -0.93
CA LEU A 48 -2.72 20.37 -0.39
C LEU A 48 -1.40 19.95 -1.08
N LYS A 49 -1.24 20.29 -2.36
CA LYS A 49 0.00 20.03 -3.13
C LYS A 49 1.24 20.68 -2.54
N GLN A 50 1.07 21.72 -1.73
CA GLN A 50 2.17 22.40 -1.05
C GLN A 50 2.22 22.13 0.45
N CYS A 51 1.41 21.20 0.96
CA CYS A 51 1.41 20.81 2.36
C CYS A 51 2.58 19.84 2.63
N PRO A 52 3.63 20.22 3.38
CA PRO A 52 4.81 19.37 3.55
C PRO A 52 4.48 17.99 4.13
N PRO A 53 3.63 17.86 5.18
CA PRO A 53 3.24 16.54 5.69
C PRO A 53 2.62 15.61 4.66
N VAL A 54 1.83 16.14 3.71
CA VAL A 54 1.15 15.33 2.69
C VAL A 54 2.16 14.87 1.64
N ILE A 55 3.00 15.80 1.16
CA ILE A 55 4.02 15.47 0.17
C ILE A 55 5.04 14.50 0.76
N ASP A 56 5.48 14.72 1.99
CA ASP A 56 6.42 13.83 2.67
C ASP A 56 5.83 12.42 2.82
N ALA A 57 4.58 12.32 3.27
CA ALA A 57 3.90 11.04 3.44
C ALA A 57 3.73 10.24 2.13
N MET A 58 3.65 10.94 0.99
CA MET A 58 3.48 10.30 -0.32
C MET A 58 4.78 10.09 -1.10
N THR A 59 5.86 10.82 -0.77
CA THR A 59 7.10 10.77 -1.56
C THR A 59 8.23 10.01 -0.89
N TYR A 60 8.23 9.87 0.44
CA TYR A 60 9.26 9.11 1.15
C TYR A 60 8.96 7.62 1.24
N GLY A 61 10.03 6.82 1.18
CA GLY A 61 9.96 5.37 1.27
C GLY A 61 9.73 4.69 -0.08
N PHE A 62 9.00 3.58 -0.04
CA PHE A 62 8.82 2.69 -1.18
C PHE A 62 7.33 2.36 -1.33
N MET A 63 6.92 2.16 -2.58
CA MET A 63 5.60 1.63 -2.89
C MET A 63 5.72 0.14 -3.19
N ILE A 64 4.92 -0.64 -2.47
CA ILE A 64 4.64 -2.04 -2.78
C ILE A 64 3.33 -2.04 -3.56
N LEU A 65 3.40 -2.36 -4.84
CA LEU A 65 2.25 -2.32 -5.73
C LEU A 65 1.39 -3.57 -5.56
N LEU A 66 0.11 -3.44 -5.93
CA LEU A 66 -0.74 -4.61 -6.11
C LEU A 66 -0.10 -5.54 -7.13
N PRO A 67 -0.18 -6.86 -6.92
CA PRO A 67 0.55 -7.79 -7.74
C PRO A 67 -0.20 -8.12 -9.05
N CYS A 68 -1.50 -7.81 -9.11
CA CYS A 68 -2.35 -7.81 -10.29
C CYS A 68 -3.51 -6.81 -10.11
N ASP A 69 -4.24 -6.55 -11.17
CA ASP A 69 -5.46 -5.75 -11.12
C ASP A 69 -6.56 -6.48 -10.33
N VAL A 70 -7.31 -5.70 -9.56
CA VAL A 70 -8.49 -6.17 -8.83
C VAL A 70 -9.69 -5.42 -9.36
N VAL A 71 -10.69 -6.17 -9.83
CA VAL A 71 -11.99 -5.64 -10.24
C VAL A 71 -12.90 -5.63 -9.01
N VAL A 72 -13.56 -4.49 -8.81
CA VAL A 72 -14.58 -4.32 -7.77
C VAL A 72 -15.91 -4.07 -8.46
N ASP A 73 -16.86 -5.00 -8.31
CA ASP A 73 -18.22 -4.86 -8.85
C ASP A 73 -19.25 -5.31 -7.81
N LYS A 74 -20.21 -4.43 -7.49
CA LYS A 74 -21.34 -4.70 -6.56
C LYS A 74 -20.94 -5.38 -5.25
N GLY A 75 -19.84 -4.92 -4.63
CA GLY A 75 -19.34 -5.46 -3.37
C GLY A 75 -18.58 -6.78 -3.50
N THR A 76 -18.32 -7.25 -4.72
CA THR A 76 -17.48 -8.42 -5.00
C THR A 76 -16.11 -7.99 -5.49
N PHE A 77 -15.10 -8.80 -5.17
CA PHE A 77 -13.73 -8.62 -5.62
C PHE A 77 -13.35 -9.80 -6.51
N SER A 78 -12.84 -9.51 -7.70
CA SER A 78 -12.31 -10.52 -8.60
C SER A 78 -10.98 -10.06 -9.18
N TRP A 79 -10.18 -11.03 -9.62
CA TRP A 79 -8.88 -10.80 -10.24
C TRP A 79 -8.60 -11.96 -11.17
N ASP A 80 -7.81 -11.71 -12.22
CA ASP A 80 -7.20 -12.76 -13.02
C ASP A 80 -5.69 -12.65 -12.88
N TRP A 81 -5.10 -13.67 -12.28
CA TRP A 81 -3.68 -13.76 -12.03
C TRP A 81 -3.31 -15.24 -12.02
N GLN A 82 -2.43 -15.63 -12.93
CA GLN A 82 -1.98 -17.00 -13.06
C GLN A 82 -0.51 -17.03 -12.64
N ILE A 83 -0.28 -17.43 -11.39
CA ILE A 83 1.07 -17.58 -10.84
C ILE A 83 1.38 -19.06 -10.58
N PRO A 84 2.67 -19.44 -10.68
CA PRO A 84 3.12 -20.74 -10.21
C PRO A 84 2.87 -20.89 -8.70
N ASP A 85 2.88 -22.13 -8.23
CA ASP A 85 2.80 -22.42 -6.80
C ASP A 85 4.07 -21.90 -6.09
N PRO A 86 3.93 -21.09 -5.03
CA PRO A 86 5.08 -20.63 -4.25
C PRO A 86 5.82 -21.82 -3.62
N VAL A 87 7.15 -21.73 -3.53
CA VAL A 87 7.96 -22.71 -2.80
C VAL A 87 7.67 -22.65 -1.29
N THR A 88 7.35 -21.45 -0.80
CA THR A 88 7.06 -21.21 0.60
C THR A 88 5.67 -21.76 0.95
N GLU A 89 5.62 -22.72 1.87
CA GLU A 89 4.35 -23.25 2.40
C GLU A 89 3.46 -22.16 2.98
N ASN A 90 2.16 -22.27 2.74
CA ASN A 90 1.12 -21.32 3.17
C ASN A 90 1.32 -19.88 2.69
N HIS A 91 2.14 -19.67 1.65
CA HIS A 91 2.25 -18.35 1.04
C HIS A 91 0.91 -17.98 0.36
N PRO A 92 0.32 -16.81 0.66
CA PRO A 92 -0.92 -16.41 0.01
C PRO A 92 -0.71 -16.34 -1.50
N ARG A 93 -1.70 -16.81 -2.27
CA ARG A 93 -1.76 -16.63 -3.73
C ARG A 93 -2.75 -15.55 -4.15
N ALA A 94 -3.68 -15.16 -3.27
CA ALA A 94 -4.64 -14.09 -3.55
C ALA A 94 -4.00 -12.71 -3.30
N PRO A 95 -4.26 -11.69 -4.15
CA PRO A 95 -3.82 -10.32 -3.93
C PRO A 95 -4.50 -9.69 -2.70
N LEU A 96 -5.69 -10.19 -2.33
CA LEU A 96 -6.48 -9.72 -1.21
C LEU A 96 -6.70 -10.81 -0.16
N SER A 97 -6.87 -10.38 1.08
CA SER A 97 -7.42 -11.18 2.19
C SER A 97 -8.29 -10.28 3.07
N PHE A 98 -8.84 -10.83 4.15
CA PHE A 98 -9.72 -10.10 5.06
C PHE A 98 -9.21 -10.21 6.49
N HIS A 99 -9.35 -9.11 7.23
CA HIS A 99 -9.27 -9.14 8.67
C HIS A 99 -10.59 -9.61 9.26
N THR A 100 -10.54 -10.62 10.13
CA THR A 100 -11.74 -11.08 10.83
C THR A 100 -12.21 -10.03 11.84
N PRO A 101 -13.50 -9.99 12.23
CA PRO A 101 -13.99 -9.03 13.22
C PRO A 101 -13.19 -9.05 14.54
N GLY A 102 -12.73 -10.23 14.97
CA GLY A 102 -11.88 -10.37 16.15
C GLY A 102 -10.53 -9.66 16.03
N GLN A 103 -9.95 -9.57 14.83
CA GLN A 103 -8.70 -8.83 14.59
C GLN A 103 -8.92 -7.30 14.59
N LEU A 104 -10.16 -6.84 14.43
CA LEU A 104 -10.50 -5.42 14.44
C LEU A 104 -10.98 -4.95 15.81
N ALA A 105 -11.23 -5.85 16.76
CA ALA A 105 -11.78 -5.53 18.06
C ALA A 105 -11.01 -4.41 18.77
N GLY A 106 -11.73 -3.38 19.24
CA GLY A 106 -11.14 -2.21 19.92
C GLY A 106 -10.53 -1.16 18.99
N SER A 107 -10.50 -1.38 17.67
CA SER A 107 -10.06 -0.37 16.70
C SER A 107 -11.23 0.53 16.25
N PRO A 108 -10.95 1.75 15.76
CA PRO A 108 -11.95 2.61 15.12
C PRO A 108 -12.60 2.01 13.85
N PHE A 109 -12.09 0.88 13.36
CA PHE A 109 -12.57 0.19 12.16
C PHE A 109 -13.44 -1.03 12.48
N ALA A 110 -13.74 -1.28 13.76
CA ALA A 110 -14.59 -2.38 14.20
C ALA A 110 -16.09 -2.08 13.94
N THR A 111 -16.54 -2.31 12.71
CA THR A 111 -17.95 -2.16 12.35
C THR A 111 -18.64 -3.52 12.32
N PRO A 112 -19.76 -3.73 13.06
CA PRO A 112 -20.50 -4.98 13.02
C PRO A 112 -20.92 -5.38 11.60
N GLY A 113 -20.71 -6.64 11.25
CA GLY A 113 -21.05 -7.17 9.93
C GLY A 113 -20.10 -6.77 8.79
N GLN A 114 -19.01 -6.04 9.08
CA GLN A 114 -18.01 -5.66 8.09
C GLN A 114 -16.66 -6.33 8.38
N ALA A 115 -15.92 -6.62 7.32
CA ALA A 115 -14.52 -7.05 7.38
C ALA A 115 -13.64 -5.96 6.77
N ALA A 116 -12.43 -5.79 7.28
CA ALA A 116 -11.46 -4.90 6.66
C ALA A 116 -10.68 -5.67 5.59
N ILE A 117 -10.55 -5.06 4.41
CA ILE A 117 -9.77 -5.63 3.31
C ILE A 117 -8.29 -5.45 3.61
N LYS A 118 -7.53 -6.51 3.37
CA LYS A 118 -6.08 -6.54 3.49
C LYS A 118 -5.47 -6.80 2.13
N PHE A 119 -4.61 -5.89 1.69
CA PHE A 119 -3.74 -6.11 0.55
C PHE A 119 -2.58 -7.03 0.93
N ASN A 120 -2.49 -8.20 0.29
CA ASN A 120 -1.40 -9.12 0.54
C ASN A 120 -0.13 -8.62 -0.16
N SER A 121 0.92 -8.42 0.64
CA SER A 121 2.24 -8.13 0.11
C SER A 121 3.03 -9.42 -0.03
N PHE A 122 3.63 -9.58 -1.21
CA PHE A 122 4.49 -10.71 -1.58
C PHE A 122 5.98 -10.39 -1.36
N TRP A 123 6.27 -9.18 -0.86
CA TRP A 123 7.62 -8.68 -0.65
C TRP A 123 7.96 -8.62 0.84
N THR A 124 9.13 -9.15 1.19
CA THR A 124 9.80 -8.95 2.47
C THR A 124 10.90 -7.91 2.31
N ILE A 125 10.93 -6.95 3.24
CA ILE A 125 11.94 -5.89 3.25
C ILE A 125 12.98 -6.23 4.31
N GLN A 126 14.24 -6.36 3.89
CA GLN A 126 15.37 -6.51 4.78
C GLN A 126 16.15 -5.20 4.81
N ILE A 127 16.40 -4.71 6.02
CA ILE A 127 17.23 -3.53 6.25
C ILE A 127 18.54 -3.99 6.85
N GLU A 128 19.64 -3.63 6.21
CA GLU A 128 20.99 -3.84 6.70
C GLU A 128 21.60 -2.51 7.15
N THR A 129 21.91 -2.47 8.44
CA THR A 129 22.65 -1.40 9.08
C THR A 129 24.08 -1.88 9.31
N ALA A 130 25.06 -1.01 9.05
CA ALA A 130 26.45 -1.35 9.35
C ALA A 130 26.60 -1.57 10.87
N GLY A 131 27.00 -2.77 11.29
CA GLY A 131 27.33 -3.10 12.68
C GLY A 131 26.20 -3.58 13.59
N ARG A 132 24.96 -3.83 13.10
CA ARG A 132 23.88 -4.46 13.90
C ARG A 132 23.14 -5.53 13.11
N SER A 133 22.55 -6.49 13.84
CA SER A 133 21.77 -7.59 13.27
C SER A 133 20.67 -7.09 12.33
N SER A 134 20.55 -7.71 11.16
CA SER A 134 19.55 -7.37 10.15
C SER A 134 18.13 -7.49 10.71
N ARG A 135 17.27 -6.50 10.48
CA ARG A 135 15.83 -6.60 10.77
C ARG A 135 15.07 -6.94 9.49
N ARG A 136 14.23 -7.98 9.56
CA ARG A 136 13.24 -8.29 8.52
C ARG A 136 11.92 -7.64 8.90
N ILE A 137 11.39 -6.83 8.01
CA ILE A 137 10.04 -6.30 8.11
C ILE A 137 9.19 -7.08 7.13
N ARG A 138 8.25 -7.88 7.64
CA ARG A 138 7.15 -8.37 6.81
C ARG A 138 6.22 -7.18 6.60
N SER A 139 5.96 -6.85 5.34
CA SER A 139 5.11 -5.72 4.96
C SER A 139 3.77 -5.80 5.69
N ILE A 140 3.47 -4.79 6.50
CA ILE A 140 2.15 -4.57 7.10
C ILE A 140 1.32 -3.81 6.05
N ALA A 141 0.24 -4.42 5.59
CA ALA A 141 -0.73 -3.78 4.71
C ALA A 141 -1.33 -2.57 5.43
N ARG A 142 -1.46 -1.43 4.74
CA ARG A 142 -2.28 -0.32 5.24
C ARG A 142 -3.75 -0.74 5.16
N ILE A 143 -4.44 -0.70 6.29
CA ILE A 143 -5.89 -0.87 6.37
C ILE A 143 -6.51 0.38 5.74
N PHE A 144 -7.30 0.21 4.68
CA PHE A 144 -8.18 1.26 4.18
C PHE A 144 -9.61 0.94 4.63
N PRO A 145 -10.35 1.88 5.25
CA PRO A 145 -11.77 1.67 5.53
C PRO A 145 -12.52 1.50 4.21
N SER A 146 -13.41 0.50 4.16
CA SER A 146 -14.33 0.30 3.04
C SER A 146 -15.36 1.43 3.03
N GLY A 147 -15.12 2.44 2.19
CA GLY A 147 -16.05 3.53 1.91
C GLY A 147 -15.99 3.87 0.43
N TRP A 148 -16.58 2.98 -0.38
CA TRP A 148 -16.95 3.21 -1.77
C TRP A 148 -18.37 2.69 -1.96
#